data_AF-A0A0P1FHV7-F1
#
_entry.id   AF-A0A0P1FHV7-F1
#
_cell.length_a   1.000
_cell.length_b   1.000
_cell.length_c   1.000
_cell.angle_alpha   90.00
_cell.angle_beta   90.00
_cell.angle_gamma   90.00
#
_symmetry.space_group_name_H-M   'P 1'
#
loop_
_entity.id
_entity.type
_entity.pdbx_description
1 polymer ?
#
loop_
_entity_poly.entity_id
_entity_poly.type
_entity_poly.pdbx_seq_one_letter_code
_entity_poly.pdbx_strand_id
1 'polypeptide(L)'
;MKKVFSRRAFLTMGAATFSSTLWAEAPARSLRPVLRPAGGHQSARPQAPALEELIRESGLSGKVSVAVARQGSASVLEGHQAASGQPPASVTKVLTALYALHYLGPSHRFITSLVAVGDVSNGVLRGDLVLRGGGDPTLDTNGLADLARTLKAAGIREVKGQFLVWGGAMPSVRRIDKKQPDHAGYNPAVSGMALNYNRVHFEWKRAGSGYAVSMDARSDRYRPDVTMAQMKIANRQLPVYTYKSQGGRDQWTVASGALGKGGARWLPVREPEIYAGEVFRTLARAHGIVMKAPKKANGAPRGVVVARHQSADLRTILKGMLKYSTNLTAEMVGMAATQARGTPFTTLKTSAGAMNRWARDHLGMQDAALVDHSGLGEASRLRADEMALMLARAGQQAVLRPILKVIPLRDANGRVNKNHPIKVKAKTGTLHFVSALAGYATAADGGELAFAIFEADVSARNRLIGADRERPKGARSWNGRAKKLQQKLIERWSTVYGA
;
A
#
# COMPACT_ATOMS: atom_id res chain seq x y z
N MET A 1 -69.98 -32.12 -63.01
CA MET A 1 -68.63 -32.17 -62.39
C MET A 1 -68.68 -31.54 -61.01
N LYS A 2 -68.48 -32.34 -59.95
CA LYS A 2 -68.46 -31.87 -58.55
C LYS A 2 -67.17 -31.09 -58.30
N LYS A 3 -67.26 -29.86 -57.77
CA LYS A 3 -66.13 -29.15 -57.13
C LYS A 3 -66.44 -29.02 -55.63
N VAL A 4 -65.52 -29.53 -54.83
CA VAL A 4 -65.56 -29.61 -53.36
C VAL A 4 -64.98 -28.31 -52.80
N PHE A 5 -65.78 -27.56 -52.03
CA PHE A 5 -65.28 -26.44 -51.23
C PHE A 5 -64.59 -26.98 -49.96
N SER A 6 -63.39 -26.50 -49.65
CA SER A 6 -62.64 -26.94 -48.47
C SER A 6 -63.14 -26.25 -47.20
N ARG A 7 -63.19 -26.99 -46.08
CA ARG A 7 -63.62 -26.50 -44.75
C ARG A 7 -62.85 -25.26 -44.26
N ARG A 8 -61.66 -24.99 -44.80
CA ARG A 8 -60.88 -23.79 -44.47
C ARG A 8 -61.43 -22.50 -45.08
N ALA A 9 -62.11 -22.57 -46.24
CA ALA A 9 -62.69 -21.40 -46.88
C ALA A 9 -64.01 -20.94 -46.22
N PHE A 10 -64.73 -21.86 -45.56
CA PHE A 10 -65.96 -21.53 -44.85
C PHE A 10 -65.70 -20.82 -43.51
N LEU A 11 -64.65 -21.24 -42.79
CA LEU A 11 -64.31 -20.67 -41.48
C LEU A 11 -63.68 -19.27 -41.58
N THR A 12 -62.99 -18.93 -42.66
CA THR A 12 -62.46 -17.58 -42.89
C THR A 12 -63.52 -16.58 -43.35
N MET A 13 -64.61 -17.04 -43.96
CA MET A 13 -65.69 -16.15 -44.43
C MET A 13 -66.74 -15.83 -43.34
N GLY A 14 -66.79 -16.62 -42.26
CA GLY A 14 -67.65 -16.36 -41.09
C GLY A 14 -67.09 -15.37 -40.06
N ALA A 15 -65.79 -15.03 -40.12
CA ALA A 15 -65.15 -14.11 -39.17
C ALA A 15 -65.20 -12.64 -39.60
N ALA A 16 -65.82 -12.31 -40.75
CA ALA A 16 -65.82 -10.97 -41.33
C ALA A 16 -67.18 -10.25 -41.30
N THR A 17 -68.21 -10.80 -40.64
CA THR A 17 -69.58 -10.22 -40.66
C THR A 17 -70.18 -9.92 -39.29
N PHE A 18 -69.36 -9.76 -38.24
CA PHE A 18 -69.80 -9.21 -36.95
C PHE A 18 -68.74 -8.28 -36.34
N SER A 19 -68.57 -7.10 -36.93
CA SER A 19 -68.08 -5.93 -36.19
C SER A 19 -68.99 -4.76 -36.50
N SER A 20 -70.06 -4.69 -35.73
CA SER A 20 -70.92 -3.52 -35.63
C SER A 20 -70.07 -2.29 -35.29
N THR A 21 -70.45 -1.18 -35.90
CA THR A 21 -70.05 0.18 -35.57
C THR A 21 -70.33 0.48 -34.10
N LEU A 22 -69.34 0.27 -33.23
CA LEU A 22 -69.30 0.91 -31.93
C LEU A 22 -68.55 2.23 -32.08
N TRP A 23 -69.28 3.30 -31.81
CA TRP A 23 -68.80 4.66 -31.83
C TRP A 23 -67.68 4.80 -30.79
N ALA A 24 -66.46 4.99 -31.27
CA ALA A 24 -65.34 5.36 -30.41
C ALA A 24 -65.47 6.84 -30.04
N GLU A 25 -66.34 7.14 -29.09
CA GLU A 25 -66.25 8.38 -28.31
C GLU A 25 -64.87 8.40 -27.63
N ALA A 26 -64.09 9.45 -27.87
CA ALA A 26 -62.87 9.69 -27.10
C ALA A 26 -63.26 9.90 -25.63
N PRO A 27 -62.54 9.32 -24.65
CA PRO A 27 -62.93 9.46 -23.25
C PRO A 27 -62.89 10.95 -22.85
N ALA A 28 -64.03 11.49 -22.42
CA ALA A 28 -64.18 12.90 -22.03
C ALA A 28 -63.29 13.34 -20.85
N ARG A 29 -62.54 12.41 -20.24
CA ARG A 29 -61.45 12.69 -19.30
C ARG A 29 -60.30 11.72 -19.54
N SER A 30 -59.09 12.27 -19.67
CA SER A 30 -57.85 11.51 -19.57
C SER A 30 -57.84 10.70 -18.27
N LEU A 31 -57.57 9.39 -18.35
CA LEU A 31 -57.15 8.61 -17.19
C LEU A 31 -55.77 9.13 -16.76
N ARG A 32 -55.74 10.24 -16.03
CA ARG A 32 -54.53 10.64 -15.30
C ARG A 32 -54.27 9.52 -14.29
N PRO A 33 -53.01 9.05 -14.15
CA PRO A 33 -52.67 8.12 -13.08
C PRO A 33 -53.13 8.71 -11.75
N VAL A 34 -54.04 8.02 -11.07
CA VAL A 34 -54.38 8.35 -9.69
C VAL A 34 -53.10 8.09 -8.89
N LEU A 35 -52.57 9.12 -8.21
CA LEU A 35 -51.50 8.95 -7.26
C LEU A 35 -51.97 7.91 -6.24
N ARG A 36 -51.25 6.79 -6.12
CA ARG A 36 -51.52 5.79 -5.08
C ARG A 36 -51.57 6.51 -3.73
N PRO A 37 -52.47 6.10 -2.82
CA PRO A 37 -52.44 6.58 -1.44
C PRO A 37 -51.01 6.44 -0.90
N ALA A 38 -50.52 7.48 -0.23
CA ALA A 38 -49.22 7.47 0.44
C ALA A 38 -49.27 6.47 1.63
N GLY A 39 -49.21 5.18 1.33
CA GLY A 39 -49.35 4.12 2.31
C GLY A 39 -49.47 2.77 1.61
N GLY A 40 -48.39 1.98 1.63
CA GLY A 40 -48.40 0.61 1.13
C GLY A 40 -47.46 0.36 -0.05
N HIS A 41 -46.16 0.56 0.21
CA HIS A 41 -45.03 -0.29 -0.19
C HIS A 41 -43.76 0.50 0.14
N GLN A 42 -43.51 0.71 1.44
CA GLN A 42 -42.12 0.67 1.86
C GLN A 42 -41.69 -0.75 1.52
N SER A 43 -40.95 -0.93 0.42
CA SER A 43 -40.17 -2.14 0.22
C SER A 43 -39.45 -2.38 1.54
N ALA A 44 -39.87 -3.41 2.29
CA ALA A 44 -39.31 -3.69 3.61
C ALA A 44 -37.80 -3.70 3.43
N ARG A 45 -37.11 -2.70 3.98
CA ARG A 45 -35.64 -2.66 3.90
C ARG A 45 -35.18 -3.99 4.48
N PRO A 46 -34.28 -4.72 3.80
CA PRO A 46 -33.81 -6.01 4.28
C PRO A 46 -33.49 -5.93 5.77
N GLN A 47 -34.06 -6.85 6.57
CA GLN A 47 -33.82 -6.89 8.01
C GLN A 47 -32.33 -7.13 8.25
N ALA A 48 -31.63 -6.05 8.59
CA ALA A 48 -30.25 -6.08 9.03
C ALA A 48 -30.14 -5.25 10.32
N PRO A 49 -29.26 -5.62 11.27
CA PRO A 49 -29.06 -4.86 12.50
C PRO A 49 -28.79 -3.39 12.21
N ALA A 50 -29.18 -2.49 13.12
CA ALA A 50 -28.87 -1.07 12.95
C ALA A 50 -27.35 -0.84 12.97
N LEU A 51 -26.86 0.17 12.23
CA LEU A 51 -25.44 0.52 12.22
C LEU A 51 -24.91 0.76 13.66
N GLU A 52 -25.66 1.52 14.44
CA GLU A 52 -25.34 1.85 15.84
C GLU A 52 -25.32 0.62 16.76
N GLU A 53 -26.18 -0.36 16.49
CA GLU A 53 -26.21 -1.62 17.24
C GLU A 53 -24.94 -2.43 16.98
N LEU A 54 -24.52 -2.57 15.72
CA LEU A 54 -23.27 -3.25 15.37
C LEU A 54 -22.05 -2.60 16.04
N ILE A 55 -22.01 -1.26 16.05
CA ILE A 55 -20.94 -0.50 16.71
C ILE A 55 -20.96 -0.74 18.22
N ARG A 56 -22.12 -0.65 18.87
CA ARG A 56 -22.28 -0.90 20.31
C ARG A 56 -21.87 -2.33 20.70
N GLU A 57 -22.36 -3.33 19.98
CA GLU A 57 -22.04 -4.75 20.21
C GLU A 57 -20.57 -5.10 19.99
N SER A 58 -19.83 -4.29 19.21
CA SER A 58 -18.42 -4.53 18.96
C SER A 58 -17.56 -4.46 20.23
N GLY A 59 -18.02 -3.77 21.28
CA GLY A 59 -17.27 -3.56 22.51
C GLY A 59 -15.91 -2.90 22.27
N LEU A 60 -15.80 -2.08 21.23
CA LEU A 60 -14.61 -1.28 20.95
C LEU A 60 -14.59 -0.07 21.87
N SER A 61 -13.48 0.11 22.58
CA SER A 61 -13.13 1.40 23.16
C SER A 61 -12.62 2.35 22.07
N GLY A 62 -12.76 3.65 22.28
CA GLY A 62 -12.30 4.67 21.33
C GLY A 62 -13.39 5.15 20.39
N LYS A 63 -12.99 5.58 19.19
CA LYS A 63 -13.88 6.13 18.16
C LYS A 63 -13.97 5.19 16.96
N VAL A 64 -15.16 5.13 16.38
CA VAL A 64 -15.46 4.46 15.13
C VAL A 64 -15.96 5.53 14.16
N SER A 65 -15.39 5.60 12.97
CA SER A 65 -15.81 6.51 11.90
C SER A 65 -15.97 5.70 10.62
N VAL A 66 -17.17 5.69 10.06
CA VAL A 66 -17.48 4.88 8.87
C VAL A 66 -18.32 5.65 7.88
N ALA A 67 -18.16 5.32 6.60
CA ALA A 67 -19.02 5.78 5.54
C ALA A 67 -19.07 4.76 4.39
N VAL A 68 -20.20 4.69 3.73
CA VAL A 68 -20.40 3.92 2.48
C VAL A 68 -21.11 4.81 1.46
N ALA A 69 -20.73 4.66 0.20
CA ALA A 69 -21.33 5.35 -0.94
C ALA A 69 -21.53 4.35 -2.10
N ARG A 70 -22.55 4.57 -2.92
CA ARG A 70 -22.70 3.84 -4.18
C ARG A 70 -21.67 4.36 -5.19
N GLN A 71 -21.17 3.49 -6.06
CA GLN A 71 -20.35 3.90 -7.19
C GLN A 71 -21.02 5.03 -7.98
N GLY A 72 -20.27 6.08 -8.31
CA GLY A 72 -20.74 7.27 -9.02
C GLY A 72 -21.52 8.26 -8.16
N SER A 73 -21.84 7.94 -6.90
CA SER A 73 -22.59 8.83 -6.02
C SER A 73 -21.78 10.05 -5.58
N ALA A 74 -22.43 11.21 -5.52
CA ALA A 74 -21.89 12.43 -4.93
C ALA A 74 -22.16 12.55 -3.41
N SER A 75 -22.96 11.64 -2.85
CA SER A 75 -23.33 11.61 -1.42
C SER A 75 -23.11 10.23 -0.80
N VAL A 76 -22.88 10.21 0.51
CA VAL A 76 -22.81 8.98 1.30
C VAL A 76 -24.22 8.39 1.44
N LEU A 77 -24.33 7.06 1.37
CA LEU A 77 -25.57 6.33 1.65
C LEU A 77 -25.81 6.20 3.15
N GLU A 78 -24.74 6.02 3.91
CA GLU A 78 -24.75 5.86 5.36
C GLU A 78 -23.38 6.21 5.94
N GLY A 79 -23.36 6.65 7.19
CA GLY A 79 -22.13 6.81 7.96
C GLY A 79 -22.38 7.01 9.44
N HIS A 80 -21.35 6.80 10.24
CA HIS A 80 -21.32 7.08 11.68
C HIS A 80 -20.05 7.85 11.99
N GLN A 81 -20.17 9.01 12.64
CA GLN A 81 -19.07 9.96 12.88
C GLN A 81 -18.19 10.15 11.63
N ALA A 82 -18.81 10.15 10.44
CA ALA A 82 -18.10 10.06 9.17
C ALA A 82 -17.19 11.27 8.92
N ALA A 83 -17.59 12.43 9.45
CA ALA A 83 -16.86 13.68 9.41
C ALA A 83 -15.71 13.79 10.43
N SER A 84 -15.58 12.81 11.34
CA SER A 84 -14.52 12.83 12.35
C SER A 84 -13.21 12.30 11.76
N GLY A 85 -12.19 13.15 11.72
CA GLY A 85 -10.85 12.72 11.28
C GLY A 85 -10.29 11.63 12.20
N GLN A 86 -9.97 10.46 11.64
CA GLN A 86 -9.38 9.34 12.37
C GLN A 86 -8.02 8.93 11.79
N PRO A 87 -7.13 8.29 12.58
CA PRO A 87 -5.90 7.70 12.09
C PRO A 87 -6.18 6.66 10.98
N PRO A 88 -5.75 6.90 9.72
CA PRO A 88 -6.04 5.99 8.61
C PRO A 88 -5.12 4.76 8.58
N ALA A 89 -4.02 4.79 9.33
CA ALA A 89 -2.93 3.83 9.21
C ALA A 89 -2.56 3.62 7.72
N SER A 90 -2.24 2.38 7.31
CA SER A 90 -1.87 2.10 5.92
C SER A 90 -2.97 2.27 4.87
N VAL A 91 -4.19 2.72 5.21
CA VAL A 91 -5.16 3.19 4.20
C VAL A 91 -4.63 4.43 3.48
N THR A 92 -3.77 5.25 4.12
CA THR A 92 -3.06 6.37 3.48
C THR A 92 -2.45 6.02 2.13
N LYS A 93 -1.93 4.79 1.99
CA LYS A 93 -1.27 4.32 0.77
C LYS A 93 -2.18 4.30 -0.47
N VAL A 94 -3.50 4.35 -0.28
CA VAL A 94 -4.47 4.54 -1.38
C VAL A 94 -4.30 5.93 -1.99
N LEU A 95 -4.27 6.98 -1.17
CA LEU A 95 -4.03 8.35 -1.62
C LEU A 95 -2.63 8.48 -2.23
N THR A 96 -1.61 7.89 -1.59
CA THR A 96 -0.24 7.87 -2.13
C THR A 96 -0.16 7.20 -3.49
N ALA A 97 -0.89 6.10 -3.71
CA ALA A 97 -0.92 5.44 -5.01
C ALA A 97 -1.54 6.32 -6.09
N LEU A 98 -2.67 6.97 -5.79
CA LEU A 98 -3.29 7.92 -6.72
C LEU A 98 -2.40 9.13 -7.00
N TYR A 99 -1.77 9.68 -5.96
CA TYR A 99 -0.85 10.81 -6.07
C TYR A 99 0.36 10.48 -6.95
N ALA A 100 0.96 9.30 -6.75
CA ALA A 100 2.06 8.82 -7.58
C ALA A 100 1.63 8.60 -9.03
N LEU A 101 0.47 7.97 -9.26
CA LEU A 101 -0.04 7.75 -10.61
C LEU A 101 -0.36 9.06 -11.34
N HIS A 102 -0.87 10.06 -10.63
CA HIS A 102 -1.20 11.37 -11.20
C HIS A 102 0.05 12.09 -11.73
N TYR A 103 1.14 12.15 -10.96
CA TYR A 103 2.32 12.93 -11.33
C TYR A 103 3.41 12.16 -12.07
N LEU A 104 3.50 10.84 -11.89
CA LEU A 104 4.53 10.02 -12.53
C LEU A 104 3.98 9.24 -13.74
N GLY A 105 2.69 8.89 -13.72
CA GLY A 105 2.07 8.03 -14.72
C GLY A 105 2.29 6.52 -14.45
N PRO A 106 1.39 5.65 -14.92
CA PRO A 106 1.41 4.21 -14.60
C PRO A 106 2.61 3.45 -15.17
N SER A 107 3.21 3.94 -16.26
CA SER A 107 4.36 3.33 -16.94
C SER A 107 5.71 3.81 -16.42
N HIS A 108 5.74 4.72 -15.45
CA HIS A 108 6.98 5.24 -14.87
C HIS A 108 7.86 4.10 -14.35
N ARG A 109 9.17 4.20 -14.62
CA ARG A 109 10.19 3.29 -14.10
C ARG A 109 11.28 4.10 -13.43
N PHE A 110 11.66 3.69 -12.24
CA PHE A 110 12.81 4.25 -11.54
C PHE A 110 14.08 3.66 -12.14
N ILE A 111 15.17 4.44 -12.11
CA ILE A 111 16.44 4.05 -12.73
C ILE A 111 17.52 4.05 -11.66
N THR A 112 18.19 2.91 -11.48
CA THR A 112 19.47 2.82 -10.78
C THR A 112 20.57 2.72 -11.83
N SER A 113 21.67 3.46 -11.68
CA SER A 113 22.69 3.57 -12.73
C SER A 113 24.10 3.59 -12.18
N LEU A 114 25.05 3.18 -13.02
CA LEU A 114 26.48 3.36 -12.80
C LEU A 114 26.98 4.46 -13.71
N VAL A 115 27.61 5.48 -13.12
CA VAL A 115 28.14 6.65 -13.83
C VAL A 115 29.65 6.64 -13.73
N ALA A 116 30.33 6.59 -14.88
CA ALA A 116 31.76 6.76 -14.99
C ALA A 116 32.11 8.25 -15.05
N VAL A 117 32.97 8.69 -14.13
CA VAL A 117 33.49 10.07 -14.05
C VAL A 117 34.98 10.02 -14.34
N GLY A 118 35.33 10.21 -15.61
CA GLY A 118 36.70 10.07 -16.14
C GLY A 118 36.74 9.13 -17.34
N ASP A 119 37.93 8.95 -17.90
CA ASP A 119 38.11 8.24 -19.15
C ASP A 119 38.17 6.72 -18.97
N VAL A 120 37.54 6.00 -19.89
CA VAL A 120 37.61 4.55 -19.99
C VAL A 120 38.53 4.18 -21.14
N SER A 121 39.60 3.46 -20.86
CA SER A 121 40.53 2.94 -21.88
C SER A 121 40.91 1.51 -21.57
N ASN A 122 40.83 0.62 -22.56
CA ASN A 122 41.15 -0.81 -22.43
C ASN A 122 40.47 -1.51 -21.22
N GLY A 123 39.24 -1.11 -20.91
CA GLY A 123 38.46 -1.64 -19.78
C GLY A 123 38.87 -1.09 -18.40
N VAL A 124 39.75 -0.10 -18.34
CA VAL A 124 40.15 0.58 -17.10
C VAL A 124 39.53 1.98 -17.06
N LEU A 125 38.73 2.25 -16.04
CA LEU A 125 38.23 3.59 -15.72
C LEU A 125 39.29 4.35 -14.92
N ARG A 126 39.89 5.37 -15.55
CA ARG A 126 40.83 6.32 -14.92
C ARG A 126 40.05 7.46 -14.26
N GLY A 127 39.29 7.10 -13.24
CA GLY A 127 38.41 8.02 -12.54
C GLY A 127 37.48 7.30 -11.58
N ASP A 128 36.42 7.97 -11.18
CA ASP A 128 35.48 7.46 -10.17
C ASP A 128 34.30 6.75 -10.84
N LEU A 129 33.85 5.65 -10.22
CA LEU A 129 32.59 5.00 -10.57
C LEU A 129 31.54 5.34 -9.51
N VAL A 130 30.38 5.84 -9.93
CA VAL A 130 29.31 6.23 -9.00
C VAL A 130 28.08 5.33 -9.21
N LEU A 131 27.69 4.57 -8.18
CA LEU A 131 26.39 3.91 -8.11
C LEU A 131 25.33 4.93 -7.67
N ARG A 132 24.51 5.34 -8.61
CA ARG A 132 23.48 6.37 -8.48
C ARG A 132 22.10 5.73 -8.29
N GLY A 133 21.51 5.93 -7.13
CA GLY A 133 20.12 5.55 -6.85
C GLY A 133 19.15 6.63 -7.36
N GLY A 134 18.24 6.26 -8.25
CA GLY A 134 17.23 7.17 -8.80
C GLY A 134 15.86 7.08 -8.14
N GLY A 135 15.79 6.57 -6.90
CA GLY A 135 14.54 6.47 -6.14
C GLY A 135 13.74 5.19 -6.36
N ASP A 136 14.35 4.12 -6.86
CA ASP A 136 13.70 2.81 -6.99
C ASP A 136 13.42 2.19 -5.62
N PRO A 137 12.15 2.02 -5.20
CA PRO A 137 11.81 1.44 -3.90
C PRO A 137 11.83 -0.08 -3.87
N THR A 138 12.12 -0.72 -5.01
CA THR A 138 12.04 -2.17 -5.24
C THR A 138 13.35 -2.82 -5.65
N LEU A 139 14.44 -2.06 -5.75
CA LEU A 139 15.76 -2.59 -6.04
C LEU A 139 16.12 -3.69 -5.01
N ASP A 140 16.46 -4.86 -5.52
CA ASP A 140 16.90 -6.01 -4.73
C ASP A 140 18.32 -6.44 -5.14
N THR A 141 18.85 -7.44 -4.43
CA THR A 141 20.20 -7.95 -4.71
C THR A 141 20.33 -8.53 -6.11
N ASN A 142 19.23 -9.05 -6.68
CA ASN A 142 19.21 -9.50 -8.06
C ASN A 142 19.42 -8.35 -9.05
N GLY A 143 18.71 -7.24 -8.86
CA GLY A 143 18.89 -6.04 -9.68
C GLY A 143 20.32 -5.49 -9.62
N LEU A 144 20.98 -5.57 -8.46
CA LEU A 144 22.41 -5.22 -8.35
C LEU A 144 23.32 -6.22 -9.06
N ALA A 145 23.01 -7.51 -9.03
CA ALA A 145 23.76 -8.53 -9.77
C ALA A 145 23.61 -8.33 -11.29
N ASP A 146 22.40 -8.00 -11.74
CA ASP A 146 22.13 -7.64 -13.13
C ASP A 146 22.94 -6.41 -13.54
N LEU A 147 23.00 -5.39 -12.69
CA LEU A 147 23.77 -4.18 -12.93
C LEU A 147 25.29 -4.47 -13.02
N ALA A 148 25.81 -5.37 -12.19
CA ALA A 148 27.22 -5.79 -12.22
C ALA A 148 27.55 -6.54 -13.53
N ARG A 149 26.66 -7.40 -14.00
CA ARG A 149 26.79 -8.07 -15.30
C ARG A 149 26.79 -7.07 -16.46
N THR A 150 25.90 -6.09 -16.43
CA THR A 150 25.85 -5.04 -17.47
C THR A 150 27.12 -4.18 -17.46
N LEU A 151 27.67 -3.87 -16.28
CA LEU A 151 28.95 -3.17 -16.17
C LEU A 151 30.09 -3.98 -16.81
N LYS A 152 30.12 -5.30 -16.58
CA LYS A 152 31.09 -6.20 -17.22
C LYS A 152 30.93 -6.21 -18.74
N ALA A 153 29.70 -6.30 -19.23
CA ALA A 153 29.38 -6.29 -20.66
C ALA A 153 29.76 -4.96 -21.33
N ALA A 154 29.71 -3.84 -20.60
CA ALA A 154 30.21 -2.55 -21.03
C ALA A 154 31.76 -2.47 -21.10
N GLY A 155 32.46 -3.57 -20.83
CA GLY A 155 33.91 -3.69 -20.97
C GLY A 155 34.73 -3.23 -19.75
N ILE A 156 34.08 -2.75 -18.68
CA ILE A 156 34.79 -2.30 -17.48
C ILE A 156 35.33 -3.50 -16.68
N ARG A 157 36.62 -3.46 -16.36
CA ARG A 157 37.37 -4.48 -15.62
C ARG A 157 38.00 -3.90 -14.35
N GLU A 158 38.36 -2.62 -14.34
CA GLU A 158 38.97 -1.97 -13.19
C GLU A 158 38.53 -0.50 -13.06
N VAL A 159 38.35 -0.05 -11.82
CA VAL A 159 38.16 1.37 -11.45
C VAL A 159 39.37 1.84 -10.63
N LYS A 160 40.19 2.75 -11.19
CA LYS A 160 41.39 3.27 -10.50
C LYS A 160 41.06 4.32 -9.43
N GLY A 161 39.99 5.10 -9.63
CA GLY A 161 39.53 6.12 -8.69
C GLY A 161 38.78 5.55 -7.49
N GLN A 162 37.82 6.30 -6.96
CA GLN A 162 36.91 5.89 -5.90
C GLN A 162 35.70 5.14 -6.48
N PHE A 163 35.16 4.23 -5.68
CA PHE A 163 33.80 3.75 -5.88
C PHE A 163 32.87 4.53 -4.95
N LEU A 164 31.97 5.31 -5.53
CA LEU A 164 31.07 6.20 -4.82
C LEU A 164 29.62 5.71 -4.91
N VAL A 165 28.81 6.06 -3.92
CA VAL A 165 27.38 5.78 -3.86
C VAL A 165 26.60 7.07 -3.62
N TRP A 166 25.56 7.31 -4.40
CA TRP A 166 24.75 8.53 -4.32
C TRP A 166 23.26 8.20 -4.23
N GLY A 167 22.64 8.62 -3.13
CA GLY A 167 21.20 8.49 -2.85
C GLY A 167 20.44 9.83 -2.89
N GLY A 168 21.05 10.89 -3.44
CA GLY A 168 20.49 12.26 -3.40
C GLY A 168 19.35 12.54 -4.38
N ALA A 169 18.71 11.53 -4.96
CA ALA A 169 17.56 11.72 -5.85
C ALA A 169 16.32 12.26 -5.10
N MET A 170 16.27 12.10 -3.78
CA MET A 170 15.25 12.63 -2.87
C MET A 170 15.89 12.90 -1.48
N PRO A 171 15.29 13.75 -0.63
CA PRO A 171 15.77 13.97 0.74
C PRO A 171 15.88 12.67 1.54
N SER A 172 16.99 12.50 2.27
CA SER A 172 17.22 11.35 3.13
C SER A 172 16.52 11.51 4.48
N VAL A 173 15.91 10.43 4.97
CA VAL A 173 15.24 10.38 6.27
C VAL A 173 15.75 9.16 7.03
N ARG A 174 16.28 9.37 8.25
CA ARG A 174 16.91 8.30 9.03
C ARG A 174 15.95 7.18 9.46
N ARG A 175 14.68 7.52 9.66
CA ARG A 175 13.56 6.63 10.01
C ARG A 175 12.24 7.34 9.73
N ILE A 176 11.21 6.61 9.33
CA ILE A 176 9.89 7.16 8.99
C ILE A 176 9.22 7.77 10.23
N ASP A 177 9.21 7.04 11.35
CA ASP A 177 8.66 7.51 12.63
C ASP A 177 9.63 7.20 13.78
N LYS A 178 10.00 8.24 14.54
CA LYS A 178 10.93 8.14 15.68
C LYS A 178 10.36 7.41 16.89
N LYS A 179 9.03 7.29 16.99
CA LYS A 179 8.35 6.62 18.11
C LYS A 179 8.24 5.10 17.94
N GLN A 180 8.69 4.57 16.80
CA GLN A 180 8.70 3.12 16.56
C GLN A 180 10.00 2.50 17.11
N PRO A 181 9.98 1.23 17.55
CA PRO A 181 11.18 0.53 17.98
C PRO A 181 12.27 0.56 16.89
N ASP A 182 13.53 0.70 17.30
CA ASP A 182 14.65 0.82 16.34
C ASP A 182 14.70 -0.36 15.36
N HIS A 183 14.43 -1.57 15.84
CA HIS A 183 14.49 -2.82 15.09
C HIS A 183 13.24 -3.08 14.22
N ALA A 184 12.27 -2.16 14.18
CA ALA A 184 11.07 -2.30 13.37
C ALA A 184 11.42 -2.27 11.87
N GLY A 185 11.41 -3.42 11.20
CA GLY A 185 11.76 -3.54 9.78
C GLY A 185 10.84 -2.75 8.83
N TYR A 186 9.66 -2.32 9.26
CA TYR A 186 8.77 -1.43 8.50
C TYR A 186 9.09 0.08 8.68
N ASN A 187 10.12 0.40 9.47
CA ASN A 187 10.58 1.76 9.75
C ASN A 187 12.07 1.96 9.37
N PRO A 188 12.50 1.61 8.13
CA PRO A 188 13.89 1.80 7.70
C PRO A 188 14.23 3.27 7.42
N ALA A 189 15.49 3.55 7.09
CA ALA A 189 15.84 4.82 6.47
C ALA A 189 15.26 4.91 5.04
N VAL A 190 14.99 6.14 4.61
CA VAL A 190 14.52 6.47 3.27
C VAL A 190 15.59 7.33 2.58
N SER A 191 15.92 7.01 1.33
CA SER A 191 16.83 7.78 0.49
C SER A 191 16.53 7.47 -0.99
N GLY A 192 17.21 8.13 -1.91
CA GLY A 192 17.17 7.76 -3.34
C GLY A 192 17.78 6.39 -3.65
N MET A 193 18.43 5.74 -2.68
CA MET A 193 18.88 4.35 -2.74
C MET A 193 18.06 3.48 -1.78
N ALA A 194 17.52 2.37 -2.28
CA ALA A 194 16.81 1.40 -1.46
C ALA A 194 17.06 -0.04 -1.89
N LEU A 195 17.98 -0.73 -1.21
CA LEU A 195 18.25 -2.15 -1.46
C LEU A 195 17.43 -3.04 -0.51
N ASN A 196 16.71 -4.04 -1.05
CA ASN A 196 15.94 -5.02 -0.27
C ASN A 196 14.95 -4.36 0.71
N TYR A 197 14.32 -3.27 0.28
CA TYR A 197 13.47 -2.41 1.10
C TYR A 197 14.20 -1.75 2.29
N ASN A 198 15.50 -1.48 2.15
CA ASN A 198 16.40 -1.02 3.21
C ASN A 198 16.34 -1.89 4.45
N ARG A 199 16.42 -3.20 4.24
CA ARG A 199 16.49 -4.19 5.31
C ARG A 199 17.64 -5.15 5.05
N VAL A 200 18.37 -5.44 6.13
CA VAL A 200 19.42 -6.47 6.17
C VAL A 200 18.87 -7.72 6.85
N HIS A 201 19.28 -8.88 6.37
CA HIS A 201 18.86 -10.16 6.93
C HIS A 201 19.81 -10.56 8.06
N PHE A 202 19.31 -10.58 9.29
CA PHE A 202 20.01 -11.12 10.46
C PHE A 202 19.58 -12.58 10.66
N GLU A 203 20.54 -13.50 10.68
CA GLU A 203 20.31 -14.93 10.98
C GLU A 203 21.16 -15.36 12.18
N TRP A 204 20.64 -16.30 12.97
CA TRP A 204 21.37 -16.92 14.06
C TRP A 204 21.10 -18.42 14.17
N LYS A 205 22.10 -19.17 14.60
CA LYS A 205 22.04 -20.63 14.84
C LYS A 205 22.84 -20.99 16.08
N ARG A 206 22.46 -22.08 16.75
CA ARG A 206 23.26 -22.63 17.84
C ARG A 206 24.63 -23.07 17.31
N ALA A 207 25.69 -22.70 18.03
CA ALA A 207 27.05 -23.08 17.72
C ALA A 207 27.82 -23.28 19.04
N GLY A 208 28.11 -24.54 19.36
CA GLY A 208 28.65 -24.92 20.67
C GLY A 208 27.74 -24.47 21.82
N SER A 209 28.33 -23.88 22.86
CA SER A 209 27.60 -23.29 24.00
C SER A 209 26.93 -21.94 23.70
N GLY A 210 27.18 -21.35 22.52
CA GLY A 210 26.69 -20.02 22.12
C GLY A 210 25.86 -20.04 20.84
N TYR A 211 26.04 -18.99 20.04
CA TYR A 211 25.39 -18.84 18.75
C TYR A 211 26.36 -18.28 17.71
N ALA A 212 26.21 -18.73 16.47
CA ALA A 212 26.74 -18.06 15.29
C ALA A 212 25.69 -17.06 14.77
N VAL A 213 26.13 -15.88 14.38
CA VAL A 213 25.28 -14.81 13.81
C VAL A 213 25.81 -14.35 12.47
N SER A 214 24.93 -13.99 11.54
CA SER A 214 25.29 -13.40 10.25
C SER A 214 24.39 -12.23 9.87
N MET A 215 24.92 -11.36 9.02
CA MET A 215 24.24 -10.21 8.42
C MET A 215 24.49 -10.25 6.92
N ASP A 216 23.43 -10.40 6.12
CA ASP A 216 23.56 -10.51 4.67
C ASP A 216 22.44 -9.78 3.91
N ALA A 217 22.68 -9.54 2.62
CA ALA A 217 21.74 -8.94 1.70
C ALA A 217 21.15 -9.99 0.76
N ARG A 218 20.49 -11.01 1.30
CA ARG A 218 19.93 -12.08 0.47
C ARG A 218 18.79 -11.65 -0.45
N SER A 219 18.80 -12.27 -1.62
CA SER A 219 17.68 -12.49 -2.53
C SER A 219 17.41 -13.99 -2.63
N ASP A 220 16.56 -14.40 -3.55
CA ASP A 220 16.38 -15.80 -3.93
C ASP A 220 17.63 -16.42 -4.59
N ARG A 221 18.45 -15.63 -5.30
CA ARG A 221 19.64 -16.12 -6.04
C ARG A 221 20.98 -15.85 -5.36
N TYR A 222 21.11 -14.73 -4.65
CA TYR A 222 22.39 -14.26 -4.10
C TYR A 222 22.30 -14.00 -2.60
N ARG A 223 23.40 -14.25 -1.87
CA ARG A 223 23.52 -13.99 -0.42
C ARG A 223 24.87 -13.35 -0.04
N PRO A 224 25.16 -12.13 -0.52
CA PRO A 224 26.39 -11.44 -0.14
C PRO A 224 26.33 -11.00 1.33
N ASP A 225 27.38 -11.32 2.07
CA ASP A 225 27.60 -10.81 3.42
C ASP A 225 27.76 -9.28 3.40
N VAL A 226 27.37 -8.63 4.49
CA VAL A 226 27.54 -7.18 4.66
C VAL A 226 28.27 -6.84 5.93
N THR A 227 29.08 -5.77 5.88
CA THR A 227 29.89 -5.31 7.01
C THR A 227 29.39 -4.00 7.60
N MET A 228 28.58 -3.25 6.86
CA MET A 228 27.94 -2.02 7.34
C MET A 228 26.97 -2.27 8.49
N ALA A 229 26.36 -3.45 8.58
CA ALA A 229 25.46 -3.85 9.64
C ALA A 229 26.07 -5.00 10.44
N GLN A 230 26.15 -4.84 11.77
CA GLN A 230 26.79 -5.82 12.64
C GLN A 230 25.86 -6.20 13.79
N MET A 231 25.86 -7.49 14.15
CA MET A 231 25.14 -8.00 15.32
C MET A 231 26.10 -8.45 16.41
N LYS A 232 25.82 -8.06 17.65
CA LYS A 232 26.46 -8.64 18.84
C LYS A 232 25.41 -9.25 19.77
N ILE A 233 25.72 -10.40 20.35
CA ILE A 233 24.88 -11.02 21.37
C ILE A 233 25.23 -10.38 22.72
N ALA A 234 24.22 -9.98 23.47
CA ALA A 234 24.37 -9.40 24.79
C ALA A 234 23.68 -10.28 25.83
N ASN A 235 24.34 -10.47 26.98
CA ASN A 235 23.75 -11.13 28.13
C ASN A 235 22.83 -10.15 28.89
N ARG A 236 21.56 -10.12 28.50
CA ARG A 236 20.50 -9.32 29.15
C ARG A 236 19.12 -9.92 28.85
N GLN A 237 18.10 -9.49 29.60
CA GLN A 237 16.71 -9.85 29.32
C GLN A 237 16.03 -8.85 28.37
N LEU A 238 16.10 -7.55 28.69
CA LEU A 238 15.48 -6.47 27.92
C LEU A 238 16.42 -5.25 27.84
N PRO A 239 16.24 -4.38 26.82
CA PRO A 239 15.39 -4.56 25.64
C PRO A 239 15.92 -5.68 24.74
N VAL A 240 15.05 -6.34 23.97
CA VAL A 240 15.47 -7.48 23.13
C VAL A 240 16.51 -7.03 22.11
N TYR A 241 16.31 -5.89 21.47
CA TYR A 241 17.25 -5.29 20.53
C TYR A 241 17.69 -3.91 21.00
N THR A 242 18.96 -3.55 20.77
CA THR A 242 19.42 -2.16 20.81
C THR A 242 20.12 -1.80 19.51
N TYR A 243 20.19 -0.51 19.25
CA TYR A 243 20.82 0.06 18.07
C TYR A 243 21.72 1.23 18.46
N LYS A 244 22.88 1.33 17.82
CA LYS A 244 23.68 2.55 17.78
C LYS A 244 24.31 2.74 16.40
N SER A 245 24.46 3.99 16.03
CA SER A 245 25.22 4.40 14.84
C SER A 245 26.66 4.66 15.28
N GLN A 246 27.63 3.94 14.73
CA GLN A 246 29.04 4.15 15.08
C GLN A 246 29.93 3.92 13.86
N GLY A 247 30.73 4.93 13.51
CA GLY A 247 31.63 4.87 12.35
C GLY A 247 30.92 4.71 11.00
N GLY A 248 29.71 5.26 10.85
CA GLY A 248 28.90 5.09 9.64
C GLY A 248 28.38 3.67 9.42
N ARG A 249 28.19 2.91 10.51
CA ARG A 249 27.70 1.53 10.51
C ARG A 249 26.55 1.36 11.50
N ASP A 250 25.67 0.43 11.17
CA ASP A 250 24.59 -0.03 12.03
C ASP A 250 25.13 -1.06 13.01
N GLN A 251 25.20 -0.73 14.29
CA GLN A 251 25.56 -1.69 15.33
C GLN A 251 24.31 -2.10 16.11
N TRP A 252 23.93 -3.35 15.94
CA TRP A 252 22.83 -3.98 16.64
C TRP A 252 23.35 -4.85 17.77
N THR A 253 22.56 -4.95 18.84
CA THR A 253 22.72 -6.05 19.79
C THR A 253 21.41 -6.78 20.02
N VAL A 254 21.49 -8.07 20.31
CA VAL A 254 20.33 -8.92 20.63
C VAL A 254 20.52 -9.61 21.98
N ALA A 255 19.46 -9.65 22.78
CA ALA A 255 19.42 -10.37 24.05
C ALA A 255 19.57 -11.88 23.80
N SER A 256 20.53 -12.53 24.47
CA SER A 256 20.81 -13.97 24.33
C SER A 256 19.59 -14.86 24.59
N GLY A 257 18.75 -14.48 25.57
CA GLY A 257 17.51 -15.17 25.91
C GLY A 257 16.45 -15.18 24.81
N ALA A 258 16.55 -14.29 23.81
CA ALA A 258 15.59 -14.21 22.71
C ALA A 258 15.93 -15.09 21.50
N LEU A 259 17.12 -15.70 21.47
CA LEU A 259 17.62 -16.43 20.29
C LEU A 259 17.16 -17.90 20.23
N GLY A 260 16.69 -18.51 21.31
CA GLY A 260 16.08 -19.85 21.25
C GLY A 260 16.97 -20.92 20.58
N LYS A 261 16.44 -21.62 19.55
CA LYS A 261 17.14 -22.69 18.81
C LYS A 261 17.78 -22.24 17.49
N GLY A 262 17.53 -21.01 17.07
CA GLY A 262 17.89 -20.49 15.74
C GLY A 262 16.74 -19.71 15.13
N GLY A 263 17.03 -18.89 14.13
CA GLY A 263 16.03 -18.08 13.45
C GLY A 263 16.62 -16.95 12.63
N ALA A 264 15.74 -16.11 12.12
CA ALA A 264 16.12 -14.95 11.35
C ALA A 264 15.15 -13.78 11.52
N ARG A 265 15.63 -12.58 11.22
CA ARG A 265 14.84 -11.34 11.23
C ARG A 265 15.42 -10.35 10.23
N TRP A 266 14.53 -9.66 9.52
CA TRP A 266 14.89 -8.48 8.75
C TRP A 266 14.99 -7.26 9.66
N LEU A 267 16.16 -6.63 9.72
CA LEU A 267 16.41 -5.42 10.49
C LEU A 267 16.50 -4.21 9.55
N PRO A 268 15.99 -3.04 9.97
CA PRO A 268 16.07 -1.84 9.14
C PRO A 268 17.51 -1.36 9.00
N VAL A 269 17.87 -0.87 7.81
CA VAL A 269 19.16 -0.25 7.51
C VAL A 269 19.07 1.27 7.74
N ARG A 270 20.09 1.87 8.36
CA ARG A 270 20.22 3.35 8.51
C ARG A 270 21.23 3.98 7.56
N GLU A 271 22.00 3.18 6.85
CA GLU A 271 23.00 3.62 5.85
C GLU A 271 22.74 3.01 4.46
N PRO A 272 21.62 3.35 3.78
CA PRO A 272 21.19 2.69 2.53
C PRO A 272 22.21 2.71 1.41
N GLU A 273 22.94 3.83 1.23
CA GLU A 273 23.89 3.97 0.14
C GLU A 273 25.09 3.05 0.31
N ILE A 274 25.67 3.01 1.52
CA ILE A 274 26.80 2.14 1.83
C ILE A 274 26.37 0.68 1.75
N TYR A 275 25.16 0.33 2.24
CA TYR A 275 24.59 -1.01 2.11
C TYR A 275 24.55 -1.49 0.66
N ALA A 276 23.98 -0.68 -0.25
CA ALA A 276 23.92 -1.01 -1.66
C ALA A 276 25.31 -1.08 -2.31
N GLY A 277 26.21 -0.18 -1.93
CA GLY A 277 27.60 -0.17 -2.41
C GLY A 277 28.37 -1.42 -2.03
N GLU A 278 28.31 -1.85 -0.77
CA GLU A 278 29.03 -3.04 -0.30
C GLU A 278 28.58 -4.28 -1.09
N VAL A 279 27.26 -4.44 -1.22
CA VAL A 279 26.64 -5.54 -1.95
C VAL A 279 27.01 -5.50 -3.43
N PHE A 280 26.89 -4.34 -4.08
CA PHE A 280 27.26 -4.19 -5.49
C PHE A 280 28.73 -4.52 -5.74
N ARG A 281 29.65 -4.04 -4.88
CA ARG A 281 31.08 -4.33 -5.00
C ARG A 281 31.38 -5.82 -4.91
N THR A 282 30.72 -6.54 -4.01
CA THR A 282 30.86 -8.00 -3.88
C THR A 282 30.42 -8.71 -5.17
N LEU A 283 29.28 -8.31 -5.73
CA LEU A 283 28.76 -8.87 -6.98
C LEU A 283 29.62 -8.51 -8.20
N ALA A 284 30.12 -7.29 -8.28
CA ALA A 284 31.03 -6.84 -9.33
C ALA A 284 32.37 -7.60 -9.28
N ARG A 285 32.90 -7.86 -8.08
CA ARG A 285 34.09 -8.68 -7.88
C ARG A 285 33.90 -10.11 -8.38
N ALA A 286 32.71 -10.70 -8.22
CA ALA A 286 32.41 -12.02 -8.78
C ALA A 286 32.48 -12.07 -10.32
N HIS A 287 32.38 -10.92 -10.99
CA HIS A 287 32.61 -10.76 -12.44
C HIS A 287 34.05 -10.31 -12.81
N GLY A 288 34.97 -10.35 -11.84
CA GLY A 288 36.36 -9.95 -12.01
C GLY A 288 36.56 -8.42 -12.13
N ILE A 289 35.61 -7.61 -11.66
CA ILE A 289 35.72 -6.16 -11.69
C ILE A 289 36.38 -5.68 -10.38
N VAL A 290 37.52 -5.00 -10.51
CA VAL A 290 38.29 -4.49 -9.37
C VAL A 290 37.90 -3.05 -9.05
N MET A 291 37.50 -2.79 -7.80
CA MET A 291 37.20 -1.44 -7.29
C MET A 291 37.39 -1.32 -5.77
N LYS A 292 37.63 -0.09 -5.32
CA LYS A 292 37.77 0.27 -3.89
C LYS A 292 36.46 0.08 -3.12
N ALA A 293 36.53 0.13 -1.80
CA ALA A 293 35.34 0.10 -0.94
C ALA A 293 34.44 1.32 -1.21
N PRO A 294 33.11 1.18 -1.07
CA PRO A 294 32.17 2.26 -1.36
C PRO A 294 32.33 3.43 -0.38
N LYS A 295 32.14 4.66 -0.87
CA LYS A 295 32.01 5.88 -0.07
C LYS A 295 30.81 6.71 -0.54
N LYS A 296 30.16 7.45 0.35
CA LYS A 296 29.08 8.36 -0.06
C LYS A 296 29.64 9.48 -0.94
N ALA A 297 28.93 9.78 -2.02
CA ALA A 297 29.21 10.95 -2.85
C ALA A 297 28.60 12.22 -2.21
N ASN A 298 29.32 13.34 -2.29
CA ASN A 298 28.86 14.63 -1.76
C ASN A 298 27.86 15.35 -2.68
N GLY A 299 27.75 14.94 -3.95
CA GLY A 299 26.91 15.58 -4.95
C GLY A 299 26.48 14.64 -6.06
N ALA A 300 25.55 15.09 -6.90
CA ALA A 300 25.09 14.32 -8.04
C ALA A 300 26.25 14.06 -9.02
N PRO A 301 26.41 12.83 -9.53
CA PRO A 301 27.49 12.52 -10.44
C PRO A 301 27.31 13.23 -11.79
N ARG A 302 28.41 13.72 -12.37
CA ARG A 302 28.48 14.26 -13.73
C ARG A 302 29.44 13.40 -14.54
N GLY A 303 28.91 12.61 -15.47
CA GLY A 303 29.71 11.65 -16.22
C GLY A 303 28.85 10.79 -17.16
N VAL A 304 29.46 9.76 -17.74
CA VAL A 304 28.81 8.88 -18.71
C VAL A 304 28.14 7.73 -17.98
N VAL A 305 26.86 7.46 -18.27
CA VAL A 305 26.18 6.29 -17.74
C VAL A 305 26.67 5.05 -18.48
N VAL A 306 27.33 4.14 -17.77
CA VAL A 306 27.91 2.91 -18.34
C VAL A 306 27.05 1.67 -18.11
N ALA A 307 26.10 1.72 -17.18
CA ALA A 307 25.10 0.67 -16.99
C ALA A 307 23.85 1.21 -16.28
N ARG A 308 22.70 0.59 -16.54
CA ARG A 308 21.40 0.95 -15.96
C ARG A 308 20.62 -0.29 -15.55
N HIS A 309 19.86 -0.16 -14.47
CA HIS A 309 18.81 -1.07 -14.04
C HIS A 309 17.50 -0.26 -13.97
N GLN A 310 16.43 -0.83 -14.51
CA GLN A 310 15.09 -0.24 -14.47
C GLN A 310 14.20 -1.07 -13.56
N SER A 311 13.44 -0.39 -12.70
CA SER A 311 12.41 -1.02 -11.88
C SER A 311 11.29 -1.61 -12.76
N ALA A 312 10.38 -2.37 -12.14
CA ALA A 312 9.06 -2.61 -12.71
C ALA A 312 8.32 -1.27 -12.96
N ASP A 313 7.27 -1.28 -13.78
CA ASP A 313 6.43 -0.10 -13.96
C ASP A 313 5.72 0.28 -12.65
N LEU A 314 5.37 1.56 -12.51
CA LEU A 314 4.79 2.10 -11.29
C LEU A 314 3.50 1.38 -10.90
N ARG A 315 2.64 1.00 -11.85
CA ARG A 315 1.41 0.24 -11.52
C ARG A 315 1.75 -1.09 -10.85
N THR A 316 2.75 -1.82 -11.35
CA THR A 316 3.25 -3.06 -10.72
C THR A 316 3.83 -2.80 -9.33
N ILE A 317 4.64 -1.75 -9.15
CA ILE A 317 5.20 -1.35 -7.85
C ILE A 317 4.08 -1.04 -6.84
N LEU A 318 3.09 -0.25 -7.25
CA LEU A 318 1.96 0.15 -6.40
C LEU A 318 1.07 -1.03 -6.04
N LYS A 319 0.85 -1.98 -6.96
CA LYS A 319 0.15 -3.24 -6.64
C LYS A 319 0.89 -4.04 -5.56
N GLY A 320 2.22 -4.13 -5.66
CA GLY A 320 3.07 -4.72 -4.62
C GLY A 320 2.95 -3.98 -3.29
N MET A 321 3.04 -2.64 -3.31
CA MET A 321 2.91 -1.78 -2.14
C MET A 321 1.56 -1.95 -1.44
N LEU A 322 0.46 -1.99 -2.17
CA LEU A 322 -0.89 -2.12 -1.59
C LEU A 322 -1.13 -3.54 -1.03
N LYS A 323 -0.59 -4.56 -1.69
CA LYS A 323 -0.67 -5.97 -1.27
C LYS A 323 0.11 -6.23 0.02
N TYR A 324 1.40 -5.88 0.03
CA TYR A 324 2.32 -6.15 1.15
C TYR A 324 2.41 -4.99 2.16
N SER A 325 1.76 -3.86 1.87
CA SER A 325 1.69 -2.68 2.73
C SER A 325 3.07 -2.08 3.07
N THR A 326 3.98 -2.03 2.10
CA THR A 326 5.37 -1.57 2.31
C THR A 326 5.43 -0.07 2.59
N ASN A 327 5.91 0.32 3.77
CA ASN A 327 6.00 1.72 4.16
C ASN A 327 7.04 2.48 3.34
N LEU A 328 8.24 1.91 3.18
CA LEU A 328 9.33 2.53 2.42
C LEU A 328 8.89 2.87 0.99
N THR A 329 8.21 1.94 0.31
CA THR A 329 7.69 2.17 -1.04
C THR A 329 6.73 3.35 -1.07
N ALA A 330 5.83 3.46 -0.09
CA ALA A 330 4.89 4.59 0.00
C ALA A 330 5.62 5.92 0.16
N GLU A 331 6.60 5.99 1.07
CA GLU A 331 7.40 7.22 1.26
C GLU A 331 8.14 7.62 -0.02
N MET A 332 8.81 6.67 -0.67
CA MET A 332 9.62 6.96 -1.85
C MET A 332 8.76 7.38 -3.05
N VAL A 333 7.67 6.68 -3.35
CA VAL A 333 6.81 7.05 -4.49
C VAL A 333 6.05 8.36 -4.23
N GLY A 334 5.67 8.64 -2.98
CA GLY A 334 5.03 9.91 -2.61
C GLY A 334 5.99 11.10 -2.67
N MET A 335 7.25 10.92 -2.26
CA MET A 335 8.29 11.93 -2.42
C MET A 335 8.64 12.14 -3.90
N ALA A 336 8.76 11.07 -4.68
CA ALA A 336 8.99 11.17 -6.12
C ALA A 336 7.85 11.93 -6.83
N ALA A 337 6.59 11.68 -6.45
CA ALA A 337 5.44 12.43 -6.95
C ALA A 337 5.49 13.92 -6.57
N THR A 338 5.91 14.24 -5.34
CA THR A 338 6.09 15.63 -4.88
C THR A 338 7.19 16.35 -5.66
N GLN A 339 8.27 15.65 -5.96
CA GLN A 339 9.35 16.16 -6.80
C GLN A 339 8.91 16.37 -8.24
N ALA A 340 8.16 15.44 -8.82
CA ALA A 340 7.59 15.56 -10.16
C ALA A 340 6.58 16.72 -10.27
N ARG A 341 5.87 17.01 -9.17
CA ARG A 341 5.03 18.22 -9.03
C ARG A 341 5.85 19.53 -9.02
N GLY A 342 7.17 19.47 -8.83
CA GLY A 342 8.03 20.65 -8.71
C GLY A 342 7.91 21.37 -7.37
N THR A 343 7.35 20.72 -6.34
CA THR A 343 7.22 21.30 -5.00
C THR A 343 8.48 21.00 -4.18
N PRO A 344 9.23 22.01 -3.70
CA PRO A 344 10.36 21.77 -2.80
C PRO A 344 9.92 21.15 -1.47
N PHE A 345 10.70 20.20 -0.95
CA PHE A 345 10.47 19.59 0.36
C PHE A 345 11.78 19.06 0.94
N THR A 346 11.86 19.00 2.27
CA THR A 346 13.04 18.50 3.00
C THR A 346 12.69 17.37 3.98
N THR A 347 11.40 17.15 4.25
CA THR A 347 10.91 16.15 5.20
C THR A 347 9.71 15.38 4.64
N LEU A 348 9.43 14.20 5.22
CA LEU A 348 8.20 13.44 4.92
C LEU A 348 6.95 14.29 5.16
N LYS A 349 6.91 15.07 6.24
CA LYS A 349 5.76 15.93 6.58
C LYS A 349 5.52 17.00 5.53
N THR A 350 6.57 17.67 5.06
CA THR A 350 6.43 18.69 3.99
C THR A 350 6.01 18.06 2.66
N SER A 351 6.47 16.84 2.36
CA SER A 351 6.04 16.10 1.16
C SER A 351 4.59 15.61 1.26
N ALA A 352 4.18 15.06 2.40
CA ALA A 352 2.79 14.69 2.66
C ALA A 352 1.86 15.90 2.65
N GLY A 353 2.34 17.07 3.09
CA GLY A 353 1.62 18.34 2.94
C GLY A 353 1.31 18.70 1.48
N ALA A 354 2.20 18.38 0.55
CA ALA A 354 1.92 18.54 -0.89
C ALA A 354 0.84 17.55 -1.36
N MET A 355 0.87 16.30 -0.89
CA MET A 355 -0.19 15.33 -1.16
C MET A 355 -1.54 15.75 -0.57
N ASN A 356 -1.58 16.33 0.64
CA ASN A 356 -2.80 16.87 1.24
C ASN A 356 -3.40 17.99 0.37
N ARG A 357 -2.58 18.95 -0.09
CA ARG A 357 -3.04 19.99 -1.03
C ARG A 357 -3.57 19.39 -2.31
N TRP A 358 -2.84 18.43 -2.90
CA TRP A 358 -3.33 17.75 -4.11
C TRP A 358 -4.66 17.01 -3.87
N ALA A 359 -4.83 16.34 -2.73
CA ALA A 359 -6.07 15.65 -2.39
C ALA A 359 -7.24 16.63 -2.21
N ARG A 360 -6.99 17.82 -1.64
CA ARG A 360 -7.96 18.92 -1.60
C ARG A 360 -8.36 19.34 -3.01
N ASP A 361 -7.37 19.70 -3.82
CA ASP A 361 -7.55 20.34 -5.13
C ASP A 361 -8.16 19.38 -6.17
N HIS A 362 -7.83 18.09 -6.12
CA HIS A 362 -8.19 17.10 -7.16
C HIS A 362 -9.18 16.03 -6.69
N LEU A 363 -9.22 15.74 -5.38
CA LEU A 363 -10.07 14.68 -4.83
C LEU A 363 -11.21 15.24 -3.96
N GLY A 364 -11.25 16.55 -3.68
CA GLY A 364 -12.24 17.16 -2.81
C GLY A 364 -12.11 16.72 -1.35
N MET A 365 -10.93 16.23 -0.93
CA MET A 365 -10.65 15.83 0.45
C MET A 365 -10.09 17.04 1.21
N GLN A 366 -10.97 17.85 1.78
CA GLN A 366 -10.67 19.12 2.44
C GLN A 366 -9.93 18.94 3.77
N ASP A 367 -10.18 17.85 4.47
CA ASP A 367 -9.64 17.61 5.82
C ASP A 367 -8.52 16.58 5.86
N ALA A 368 -7.98 16.21 4.69
CA ALA A 368 -6.81 15.34 4.63
C ALA A 368 -5.61 16.00 5.35
N ALA A 369 -5.16 15.39 6.44
CA ALA A 369 -4.09 15.89 7.28
C ALA A 369 -3.04 14.79 7.51
N LEU A 370 -2.36 14.39 6.43
CA LEU A 370 -1.32 13.37 6.45
C LEU A 370 0.04 13.98 6.78
N VAL A 371 0.87 13.26 7.55
CA VAL A 371 2.23 13.68 7.92
C VAL A 371 3.34 12.82 7.30
N ASP A 372 2.94 11.78 6.56
CA ASP A 372 3.78 10.87 5.80
C ASP A 372 2.94 10.22 4.68
N HIS A 373 3.56 9.40 3.83
CA HIS A 373 2.87 8.70 2.75
C HIS A 373 2.46 7.27 3.13
N SER A 374 3.05 6.69 4.18
CA SER A 374 2.72 5.34 4.59
C SER A 374 1.55 5.25 5.57
N GLY A 375 1.22 6.34 6.26
CA GLY A 375 0.26 6.37 7.36
C GLY A 375 0.83 5.77 8.66
N LEU A 376 2.15 5.75 8.83
CA LEU A 376 2.79 5.26 10.06
C LEU A 376 2.72 6.31 11.18
N GLY A 377 2.82 7.58 10.80
CA GLY A 377 2.79 8.75 11.66
C GLY A 377 1.46 8.91 12.38
N GLU A 378 1.53 8.99 13.70
CA GLU A 378 0.38 9.04 14.61
C GLU A 378 -0.51 10.29 14.43
N ALA A 379 0.00 11.34 13.79
CA ALA A 379 -0.71 12.59 13.56
C ALA A 379 -1.59 12.58 12.29
N SER A 380 -1.43 11.58 11.41
CA SER A 380 -2.22 11.49 10.18
C SER A 380 -3.72 11.36 10.47
N ARG A 381 -4.56 12.14 9.79
CA ARG A 381 -6.03 12.05 9.88
C ARG A 381 -6.66 12.05 8.50
N LEU A 382 -7.69 11.21 8.32
CA LEU A 382 -8.62 11.23 7.19
C LEU A 382 -10.05 11.08 7.71
N ARG A 383 -11.02 11.68 7.02
CA ARG A 383 -12.45 11.47 7.27
C ARG A 383 -12.98 10.29 6.45
N ALA A 384 -13.93 9.55 7.02
CA ALA A 384 -14.49 8.38 6.35
C ALA A 384 -15.39 8.78 5.18
N ASP A 385 -16.17 9.85 5.31
CA ASP A 385 -17.03 10.38 4.25
C ASP A 385 -16.23 10.80 3.00
N GLU A 386 -15.21 11.63 3.16
CA GLU A 386 -14.34 12.09 2.06
C GLU A 386 -13.66 10.90 1.38
N MET A 387 -13.19 9.92 2.14
CA MET A 387 -12.55 8.72 1.60
C MET A 387 -13.54 7.86 0.80
N ALA A 388 -14.74 7.62 1.33
CA ALA A 388 -15.76 6.82 0.66
C ALA A 388 -16.24 7.50 -0.63
N LEU A 389 -16.47 8.81 -0.60
CA LEU A 389 -16.87 9.60 -1.77
C LEU A 389 -15.76 9.67 -2.83
N MET A 390 -14.51 9.84 -2.42
CA MET A 390 -13.37 9.80 -3.34
C MET A 390 -13.28 8.45 -4.04
N LEU A 391 -13.40 7.35 -3.29
CA LEU A 391 -13.41 6.00 -3.84
C LEU A 391 -14.60 5.77 -4.78
N ALA A 392 -15.78 6.32 -4.47
CA ALA A 392 -16.98 6.16 -5.28
C ALA A 392 -16.86 6.75 -6.69
N ARG A 393 -15.95 7.70 -6.94
CA ARG A 393 -15.73 8.28 -8.27
C ARG A 393 -15.25 7.23 -9.27
N ALA A 394 -15.93 7.11 -10.41
CA ALA A 394 -15.66 6.10 -11.44
C ALA A 394 -14.18 6.05 -11.89
N GLY A 395 -13.55 7.22 -12.07
CA GLY A 395 -12.13 7.31 -12.43
C GLY A 395 -11.20 6.70 -11.37
N GLN A 396 -11.49 6.90 -10.07
CA GLN A 396 -10.67 6.36 -8.99
C GLN A 396 -10.84 4.85 -8.85
N GLN A 397 -12.06 4.37 -9.06
CA GLN A 397 -12.34 2.94 -9.07
C GLN A 397 -11.63 2.21 -10.21
N ALA A 398 -11.66 2.74 -11.43
CA ALA A 398 -10.96 2.16 -12.58
C ALA A 398 -9.45 2.02 -12.33
N VAL A 399 -8.86 2.99 -11.62
CA VAL A 399 -7.43 3.00 -11.28
C VAL A 399 -7.11 2.06 -10.11
N LEU A 400 -7.85 2.13 -9.01
CA LEU A 400 -7.50 1.46 -7.75
C LEU A 400 -7.92 -0.01 -7.71
N ARG A 401 -9.10 -0.35 -8.23
CA ARG A 401 -9.67 -1.70 -8.12
C ARG A 401 -8.78 -2.81 -8.69
N PRO A 402 -8.01 -2.62 -9.79
CA PRO A 402 -7.07 -3.63 -10.29
C PRO A 402 -5.82 -3.84 -9.42
N ILE A 403 -5.43 -2.86 -8.62
CA ILE A 403 -4.19 -2.88 -7.82
C ILE A 403 -4.43 -3.09 -6.31
N LEU A 404 -5.67 -3.00 -5.84
CA LEU A 404 -6.07 -3.39 -4.49
C LEU A 404 -6.10 -4.91 -4.31
N LYS A 405 -5.77 -5.37 -3.09
CA LYS A 405 -5.84 -6.78 -2.73
C LYS A 405 -7.27 -7.21 -2.42
N VAL A 406 -7.57 -8.48 -2.69
CA VAL A 406 -8.81 -9.13 -2.25
C VAL A 406 -8.77 -9.34 -0.74
N ILE A 407 -9.86 -8.99 -0.06
CA ILE A 407 -10.07 -9.25 1.36
C ILE A 407 -11.05 -10.41 1.50
N PRO A 408 -10.61 -11.60 1.93
CA PRO A 408 -11.52 -12.71 2.15
C PRO A 408 -12.38 -12.44 3.40
N LEU A 409 -13.68 -12.58 3.25
CA LEU A 409 -14.63 -12.60 4.35
C LEU A 409 -14.64 -13.98 5.02
N ARG A 410 -15.06 -14.03 6.29
CA ARG A 410 -14.97 -15.21 7.15
C ARG A 410 -16.33 -15.75 7.54
N ASP A 411 -16.43 -17.04 7.84
CA ASP A 411 -17.64 -17.63 8.42
C ASP A 411 -17.78 -17.33 9.93
N ALA A 412 -18.86 -17.82 10.55
CA ALA A 412 -19.11 -17.68 11.99
C ALA A 412 -17.99 -18.28 12.87
N ASN A 413 -17.25 -19.28 12.35
CA ASN A 413 -16.11 -19.91 13.02
C ASN A 413 -14.78 -19.17 12.75
N GLY A 414 -14.82 -18.06 12.01
CA GLY A 414 -13.66 -17.26 11.67
C GLY A 414 -12.77 -17.85 10.57
N ARG A 415 -13.21 -18.89 9.85
CA ARG A 415 -12.48 -19.47 8.71
C ARG A 415 -12.78 -18.68 7.45
N VAL A 416 -11.83 -18.62 6.51
CA VAL A 416 -12.06 -17.91 5.24
C VAL A 416 -13.16 -18.60 4.44
N ASN A 417 -14.20 -17.86 4.09
CA ASN A 417 -15.25 -18.34 3.19
C ASN A 417 -14.88 -17.98 1.74
N LYS A 418 -14.39 -18.96 0.98
CA LYS A 418 -13.99 -18.78 -0.43
C LYS A 418 -15.19 -18.46 -1.34
N ASN A 419 -16.38 -18.94 -0.96
CA ASN A 419 -17.62 -18.80 -1.73
C ASN A 419 -18.52 -17.70 -1.18
N HIS A 420 -17.96 -16.77 -0.39
CA HIS A 420 -18.72 -15.65 0.13
C HIS A 420 -19.35 -14.84 -1.03
N PRO A 421 -20.66 -14.53 -1.00
CA PRO A 421 -21.33 -13.84 -2.11
C PRO A 421 -20.76 -12.43 -2.32
N ILE A 422 -20.47 -11.73 -1.23
CA ILE A 422 -19.83 -10.41 -1.26
C ILE A 422 -18.35 -10.53 -1.60
N LYS A 423 -17.87 -9.72 -2.55
CA LYS A 423 -16.44 -9.65 -2.92
C LYS A 423 -15.85 -8.31 -2.50
N VAL A 424 -14.76 -8.34 -1.74
CA VAL A 424 -14.12 -7.12 -1.21
C VAL A 424 -12.72 -6.94 -1.80
N LYS A 425 -12.44 -5.75 -2.32
CA LYS A 425 -11.09 -5.30 -2.70
C LYS A 425 -10.75 -4.02 -1.96
N ALA A 426 -9.85 -4.10 -1.00
CA ALA A 426 -9.60 -2.98 -0.09
C ALA A 426 -8.18 -2.93 0.44
N LYS A 427 -7.80 -1.77 0.95
CA LYS A 427 -6.56 -1.56 1.68
C LYS A 427 -6.84 -1.67 3.17
N THR A 428 -6.05 -2.52 3.85
CA THR A 428 -6.05 -2.64 5.31
C THR A 428 -5.06 -1.65 5.93
N GLY A 429 -5.39 -1.07 7.07
CA GLY A 429 -4.50 -0.33 7.96
C GLY A 429 -4.53 -0.93 9.36
N THR A 430 -3.38 -1.11 9.99
CA THR A 430 -3.30 -1.69 11.34
C THR A 430 -2.12 -1.08 12.07
N LEU A 431 -2.40 -0.44 13.21
CA LEU A 431 -1.41 -0.07 14.22
C LEU A 431 -1.94 -0.59 15.58
N HIS A 432 -1.19 -0.37 16.65
CA HIS A 432 -1.71 -0.67 17.99
C HIS A 432 -2.90 0.23 18.30
N PHE A 433 -4.05 -0.38 18.62
CA PHE A 433 -5.32 0.31 18.89
C PHE A 433 -5.84 1.16 17.72
N VAL A 434 -5.45 0.81 16.49
CA VAL A 434 -5.99 1.41 15.25
C VAL A 434 -6.22 0.29 14.24
N SER A 435 -7.42 0.24 13.68
CA SER A 435 -7.74 -0.60 12.54
C SER A 435 -8.49 0.21 11.51
N ALA A 436 -8.11 0.05 10.25
CA ALA A 436 -8.70 0.77 9.14
C ALA A 436 -8.90 -0.16 7.94
N LEU A 437 -9.97 0.06 7.18
CA LEU A 437 -10.27 -0.65 5.95
C LEU A 437 -11.00 0.30 5.00
N ALA A 438 -10.48 0.47 3.79
CA ALA A 438 -11.16 1.27 2.77
C ALA A 438 -10.96 0.66 1.37
N GLY A 439 -12.00 0.69 0.57
CA GLY A 439 -11.99 0.13 -0.78
C GLY A 439 -13.39 -0.11 -1.31
N TYR A 440 -13.55 -1.23 -2.02
CA TYR A 440 -14.75 -1.59 -2.78
C TYR A 440 -15.34 -2.90 -2.28
N ALA A 441 -16.67 -2.97 -2.26
CA ALA A 441 -17.43 -4.18 -2.07
C ALA A 441 -18.42 -4.37 -3.24
N THR A 442 -18.36 -5.52 -3.90
CA THR A 442 -19.43 -6.00 -4.78
C THR A 442 -20.41 -6.78 -3.91
N ALA A 443 -21.63 -6.29 -3.81
CA ALA A 443 -22.74 -6.93 -3.10
C ALA A 443 -23.17 -8.24 -3.77
N ALA A 444 -23.99 -9.04 -3.07
CA ALA A 444 -24.44 -10.34 -3.56
C ALA A 444 -25.23 -10.27 -4.89
N ASP A 445 -25.93 -9.17 -5.13
CA ASP A 445 -26.69 -8.86 -6.34
C ASP A 445 -25.86 -8.17 -7.44
N GLY A 446 -24.56 -7.93 -7.19
CA GLY A 446 -23.68 -7.22 -8.11
C GLY A 446 -23.59 -5.71 -7.86
N GLY A 447 -24.35 -5.15 -6.91
CA GLY A 447 -24.28 -3.74 -6.54
C GLY A 447 -22.87 -3.32 -6.10
N GLU A 448 -22.41 -2.17 -6.60
CA GLU A 448 -21.04 -1.69 -6.39
C GLU A 448 -20.97 -0.57 -5.35
N LEU A 449 -20.30 -0.87 -4.23
CA LEU A 449 -20.15 0.01 -3.08
C LEU A 449 -18.69 0.42 -2.87
N ALA A 450 -18.49 1.67 -2.51
CA ALA A 450 -17.23 2.21 -2.01
C ALA A 450 -17.38 2.54 -0.52
N PHE A 451 -16.37 2.23 0.29
CA PHE A 451 -16.46 2.41 1.72
C PHE A 451 -15.14 2.79 2.38
N ALA A 452 -15.25 3.40 3.56
CA ALA A 452 -14.15 3.63 4.48
C ALA A 452 -14.59 3.37 5.92
N ILE A 453 -13.76 2.63 6.66
CA ILE A 453 -13.95 2.27 8.06
C ILE A 453 -12.66 2.60 8.80
N PHE A 454 -12.72 3.51 9.76
CA PHE A 454 -11.62 3.93 10.61
C PHE A 454 -11.99 3.77 12.08
N GLU A 455 -11.25 2.93 12.78
CA GLU A 455 -11.47 2.61 14.18
C GLU A 455 -10.18 2.92 14.93
N ALA A 456 -10.26 3.70 16.02
CA ALA A 456 -9.09 4.07 16.79
C ALA A 456 -9.40 4.36 18.26
N ASP A 457 -8.62 3.76 19.16
CA ASP A 457 -8.49 4.19 20.55
C ASP A 457 -7.18 4.96 20.73
N VAL A 458 -7.23 6.24 20.36
CA VAL A 458 -6.07 7.15 20.42
C VAL A 458 -5.56 7.29 21.85
N SER A 459 -6.44 7.27 22.84
CA SER A 459 -6.07 7.37 24.26
C SER A 459 -5.27 6.15 24.70
N ALA A 460 -5.73 4.93 24.40
CA ALA A 460 -4.97 3.70 24.67
C ALA A 460 -3.65 3.68 23.90
N ARG A 461 -3.65 4.14 22.66
CA ARG A 461 -2.45 4.23 21.84
C ARG A 461 -1.41 5.19 22.40
N ASN A 462 -1.83 6.35 22.91
CA ASN A 462 -0.93 7.37 23.45
C ASN A 462 -0.25 6.95 24.75
N ARG A 463 -0.87 6.04 25.52
CA ARG A 463 -0.27 5.43 26.72
C ARG A 463 0.92 4.51 26.42
N LEU A 464 1.14 4.13 25.15
CA LEU A 464 2.23 3.23 24.79
C LEU A 464 3.59 3.97 24.77
N ILE A 465 4.47 3.58 25.69
CA ILE A 465 5.82 4.11 25.84
C ILE A 465 6.87 3.00 25.81
N GLY A 466 8.08 3.30 25.34
CA GLY A 466 9.23 2.39 25.42
C GLY A 466 8.93 0.94 24.99
N ALA A 467 9.22 -0.01 25.89
CA ALA A 467 9.05 -1.45 25.66
C ALA A 467 7.59 -1.89 25.46
N ASP A 468 6.61 -1.14 26.00
CA ASP A 468 5.18 -1.48 25.84
C ASP A 468 4.74 -1.39 24.38
N ARG A 469 5.45 -0.61 23.55
CA ARG A 469 5.20 -0.52 22.11
C ARG A 469 5.55 -1.79 21.35
N GLU A 470 6.41 -2.66 21.90
CA GLU A 470 6.78 -3.91 21.21
C GLU A 470 5.63 -4.93 21.25
N ARG A 471 4.95 -5.05 22.40
CA ARG A 471 3.82 -5.98 22.59
C ARG A 471 2.76 -5.37 23.52
N PRO A 472 1.97 -4.39 23.04
CA PRO A 472 0.98 -3.74 23.89
C PRO A 472 -0.11 -4.70 24.37
N LYS A 473 -0.31 -4.77 25.68
CA LYS A 473 -1.39 -5.57 26.29
C LYS A 473 -2.74 -5.08 25.77
N GLY A 474 -3.61 -6.01 25.35
CA GLY A 474 -4.95 -5.69 24.86
C GLY A 474 -5.05 -5.22 23.40
N ALA A 475 -3.96 -4.75 22.76
CA ALA A 475 -4.04 -4.29 21.36
C ALA A 475 -4.46 -5.40 20.40
N ARG A 476 -3.98 -6.64 20.58
CA ARG A 476 -4.35 -7.75 19.69
C ARG A 476 -5.85 -8.08 19.75
N SER A 477 -6.44 -8.12 20.94
CA SER A 477 -7.87 -8.41 21.11
C SER A 477 -8.73 -7.25 20.61
N TRP A 478 -8.35 -6.01 20.90
CA TRP A 478 -9.01 -4.81 20.38
C TRP A 478 -9.02 -4.81 18.84
N ASN A 479 -7.86 -5.00 18.20
CA ASN A 479 -7.75 -5.06 16.73
C ASN A 479 -8.53 -6.25 16.13
N GLY A 480 -8.70 -7.34 16.88
CA GLY A 480 -9.53 -8.47 16.49
C GLY A 480 -11.03 -8.13 16.47
N ARG A 481 -11.53 -7.40 17.47
CA ARG A 481 -12.92 -6.91 17.50
C ARG A 481 -13.19 -5.92 16.37
N ALA A 482 -12.25 -5.01 16.11
CA ALA A 482 -12.35 -4.02 15.04
C ALA A 482 -12.52 -4.67 13.65
N LYS A 483 -11.72 -5.71 13.35
CA LYS A 483 -11.86 -6.46 12.10
C LYS A 483 -13.18 -7.23 11.98
N LYS A 484 -13.75 -7.70 13.10
CA LYS A 484 -15.07 -8.33 13.10
C LYS A 484 -16.16 -7.30 12.80
N LEU A 485 -16.08 -6.11 13.40
CA LEU A 485 -16.99 -5.01 13.09
C LEU A 485 -16.90 -4.61 11.61
N GLN A 486 -15.70 -4.45 11.06
CA GLN A 486 -15.51 -4.17 9.63
C GLN A 486 -16.25 -5.14 8.71
N GLN A 487 -16.15 -6.44 8.99
CA GLN A 487 -16.85 -7.45 8.20
C GLN A 487 -18.37 -7.34 8.36
N LYS A 488 -18.88 -7.23 9.60
CA LYS A 488 -20.32 -7.07 9.87
C LYS A 488 -20.90 -5.85 9.15
N LEU A 489 -20.15 -4.74 9.10
CA LEU A 489 -20.55 -3.52 8.38
C LEU A 489 -20.65 -3.75 6.87
N ILE A 490 -19.66 -4.42 6.27
CA ILE A 490 -19.68 -4.74 4.83
C ILE A 490 -20.83 -5.69 4.48
N GLU A 491 -21.04 -6.73 5.30
CA GLU A 491 -22.17 -7.66 5.14
C GLU A 491 -23.50 -6.92 5.21
N ARG A 492 -23.66 -6.06 6.22
CA ARG A 492 -24.83 -5.21 6.36
C ARG A 492 -25.03 -4.30 5.16
N TRP A 493 -24.00 -3.57 4.73
CA TRP A 493 -24.13 -2.66 3.59
C TRP A 493 -24.47 -3.37 2.30
N SER A 494 -23.96 -4.58 2.08
CA SER A 494 -24.40 -5.40 0.95
C SER A 494 -25.88 -5.79 1.06
N THR A 495 -26.39 -6.06 2.26
CA THR A 495 -27.80 -6.41 2.45
C THR A 495 -28.72 -5.21 2.31
N VAL A 496 -28.32 -4.03 2.80
CA VAL A 496 -29.16 -2.82 2.82
C VAL A 496 -29.06 -2.02 1.52
N TYR A 497 -27.89 -2.03 0.88
CA TYR A 497 -27.57 -1.19 -0.29
C TYR A 497 -27.12 -2.00 -1.52
N GLY A 498 -27.11 -3.33 -1.45
CA GLY A 498 -27.14 -4.15 -2.66
C GLY A 498 -28.46 -3.87 -3.39
N ALA A 499 -28.35 -3.30 -4.59
CA ALA A 499 -29.42 -3.09 -5.55
C ALA A 499 -28.79 -2.72 -6.89
#